data_AF-F6UH86-F1
#
_entry.id   AF-F6UH86-F1
#
_cell.length_a   1.000
_cell.length_b   1.000
_cell.length_c   1.000
_cell.angle_alpha   90.00
_cell.angle_beta   90.00
_cell.angle_gamma   90.00
#
_symmetry.space_group_name_H-M   'P 1'
#
loop_
_entity.id
_entity.type
_entity.pdbx_description
1 polymer ?
#
loop_
_entity_poly.entity_id
_entity_poly.type
_entity_poly.pdbx_seq_one_letter_code
_entity_poly.pdbx_strand_id
1 'polypeptide(L)'
;MVGFHLAQQTVYNGQRITSASSFLRPIIKERRKRLHIVGRAYVRQIVFEEGEDGRKRASGVIYVRDDVEVKVRARKEVIVSGGAVGSPQLLMLSGIGPKQHLKDMGIPSVADLKGVGQNLKDHVYVPATIHATNLTDGISVNDNTLFKTAFEYLLRGTGPLGYAGPEAQAMIRSSHAKTKSPDI
;
A
#
# COMPACT_ATOMS: atom_id res chain seq x y z
N MET A 1 10.78 -16.73 12.29
CA MET A 1 11.21 -18.14 12.09
C MET A 1 12.44 -18.09 11.20
N VAL A 2 13.58 -18.60 11.67
CA VAL A 2 14.82 -18.69 10.85
C VAL A 2 14.76 -20.02 10.12
N GLY A 3 15.04 -20.04 8.82
CA GLY A 3 14.93 -21.25 8.00
C GLY A 3 14.48 -20.98 6.57
N PHE A 4 14.09 -22.05 5.89
CA PHE A 4 13.63 -22.06 4.51
C PHE A 4 12.15 -22.38 4.46
N HIS A 5 11.42 -21.71 3.58
CA HIS A 5 10.00 -21.98 3.35
C HIS A 5 9.65 -21.69 1.90
N LEU A 6 8.58 -22.32 1.41
CA LEU A 6 7.96 -21.90 0.17
C LEU A 6 7.45 -20.47 0.34
N ALA A 7 7.71 -19.61 -0.64
CA ALA A 7 7.30 -18.22 -0.53
C ALA A 7 5.78 -18.14 -0.43
N GLN A 8 5.28 -17.54 0.65
CA GLN A 8 3.86 -17.32 0.81
C GLN A 8 3.41 -16.21 -0.13
N GLN A 9 2.36 -16.47 -0.91
CA GLN A 9 1.82 -15.53 -1.89
C GLN A 9 0.37 -15.18 -1.54
N THR A 10 -0.04 -13.94 -1.78
CA THR A 10 -1.45 -13.52 -1.68
C THR A 10 -2.19 -13.85 -2.97
N VAL A 11 -2.33 -15.14 -3.24
CA VAL A 11 -2.93 -15.70 -4.45
C VAL A 11 -3.96 -16.77 -4.08
N TYR A 12 -5.08 -16.81 -4.80
CA TYR A 12 -6.11 -17.83 -4.65
C TYR A 12 -6.65 -18.21 -6.04
N ASN A 13 -6.71 -19.51 -6.36
CA ASN A 13 -7.05 -20.04 -7.69
C ASN A 13 -6.26 -19.35 -8.83
N GLY A 14 -4.96 -19.17 -8.64
CA GLY A 14 -4.06 -18.50 -9.59
C GLY A 14 -4.23 -16.98 -9.67
N GLN A 15 -5.21 -16.39 -8.99
CA GLN A 15 -5.49 -14.97 -9.08
C GLN A 15 -4.93 -14.20 -7.90
N ARG A 16 -4.40 -13.01 -8.19
CA ARG A 16 -3.97 -12.06 -7.15
C ARG A 16 -5.14 -11.71 -6.25
N ILE A 17 -4.92 -11.88 -4.94
CA ILE A 17 -5.83 -11.42 -3.90
C ILE A 17 -5.28 -10.13 -3.28
N THR A 18 -6.18 -9.17 -3.09
CA THR A 18 -5.90 -7.84 -2.54
C THR A 18 -6.90 -7.51 -1.45
N SER A 19 -6.58 -6.55 -0.57
CA SER A 19 -7.55 -6.06 0.42
C SER A 19 -8.84 -5.55 -0.23
N ALA A 20 -8.76 -4.96 -1.43
CA ALA A 20 -9.94 -4.52 -2.17
C ALA A 20 -10.81 -5.70 -2.64
N SER A 21 -10.21 -6.77 -3.18
CA SER A 21 -10.98 -7.95 -3.63
C SER A 21 -11.56 -8.74 -2.46
N SER A 22 -10.85 -8.81 -1.32
CA SER A 22 -11.29 -9.59 -0.16
C SER A 22 -12.32 -8.86 0.69
N PHE A 23 -12.13 -7.55 0.94
CA PHE A 23 -12.97 -6.82 1.90
C PHE A 23 -13.96 -5.86 1.26
N LEU A 24 -13.61 -5.23 0.14
CA LEU A 24 -14.48 -4.21 -0.47
C LEU A 24 -15.41 -4.80 -1.53
N ARG A 25 -14.88 -5.54 -2.52
CA ARG A 25 -15.68 -6.07 -3.63
C ARG A 25 -16.92 -6.86 -3.20
N PRO A 26 -16.88 -7.74 -2.19
CA PRO A 26 -18.05 -8.54 -1.81
C PRO A 26 -19.21 -7.67 -1.28
N ILE A 27 -18.90 -6.59 -0.55
CA ILE A 27 -19.91 -5.82 0.21
C ILE A 27 -20.34 -4.52 -0.48
N ILE A 28 -19.65 -4.06 -1.53
CA ILE A 28 -19.96 -2.78 -2.20
C ILE A 28 -21.41 -2.72 -2.70
N LYS A 29 -21.90 -3.79 -3.34
CA LYS A 29 -23.29 -3.81 -3.87
C LYS A 29 -24.32 -3.79 -2.74
N GLU A 30 -24.11 -4.60 -1.71
CA GLU A 30 -25.00 -4.71 -0.56
C GLU A 30 -25.05 -3.42 0.28
N ARG A 31 -23.90 -2.75 0.43
CA ARG A 31 -23.75 -1.55 1.27
C ARG A 31 -23.75 -0.23 0.51
N ARG A 32 -24.21 -0.18 -0.75
CA ARG A 32 -24.18 1.03 -1.60
C ARG A 32 -24.82 2.30 -0.99
N LYS A 33 -25.75 2.14 -0.04
CA LYS A 33 -26.40 3.26 0.67
C LYS A 33 -25.59 3.79 1.87
N ARG A 34 -24.58 3.06 2.33
CA ARG A 34 -23.79 3.35 3.54
C ARG A 34 -22.28 3.42 3.28
N LEU A 35 -21.81 2.83 2.18
CA LEU A 35 -20.42 2.84 1.74
C LEU A 35 -20.34 3.50 0.37
N HIS A 36 -19.63 4.62 0.31
CA HIS A 36 -19.36 5.34 -0.92
C HIS A 36 -17.86 5.24 -1.22
N ILE A 37 -17.52 4.79 -2.42
CA ILE A 37 -16.14 4.70 -2.90
C ILE A 37 -16.00 5.67 -4.07
N VAL A 38 -15.07 6.61 -3.93
CA VAL A 38 -14.76 7.60 -4.97
C VAL A 38 -13.37 7.30 -5.50
N GLY A 39 -13.30 6.71 -6.69
CA GLY A 39 -12.03 6.51 -7.40
C GLY A 39 -11.53 7.81 -8.02
N ARG A 40 -10.23 7.86 -8.35
CA ARG A 40 -9.57 9.03 -8.95
C ARG A 40 -9.78 10.32 -8.14
N ALA A 41 -9.86 10.20 -6.82
CA ALA A 41 -10.03 11.29 -5.88
C ALA A 41 -8.73 11.46 -5.08
N TYR A 42 -7.91 12.44 -5.46
CA TYR A 42 -6.66 12.71 -4.78
C TYR A 42 -6.89 13.68 -3.62
N VAL A 43 -6.77 13.20 -2.39
CA VAL A 43 -6.96 14.04 -1.18
C VAL A 43 -5.74 14.95 -1.02
N ARG A 44 -5.98 16.25 -0.92
CA ARG A 44 -4.92 17.27 -0.79
C ARG A 44 -4.80 17.86 0.60
N GLN A 45 -5.89 17.85 1.38
CA GLN A 45 -5.94 18.53 2.67
C GLN A 45 -7.04 17.95 3.57
N ILE A 46 -6.73 17.82 4.85
CA ILE A 46 -7.70 17.59 5.93
C ILE A 46 -8.17 18.95 6.44
N VAL A 47 -9.49 19.09 6.61
CA VAL A 47 -10.12 20.32 7.09
C VAL A 47 -10.34 20.20 8.60
N PHE A 48 -10.06 21.29 9.33
CA PHE A 48 -10.22 21.35 10.78
C PHE A 48 -11.23 22.42 11.16
N GLU A 49 -11.99 22.15 12.22
CA GLU A 49 -12.86 23.08 12.94
C GLU A 49 -12.40 23.16 14.39
N GLU A 50 -12.86 24.18 15.12
CA GLU A 50 -12.69 24.24 16.57
C GLU A 50 -13.71 23.31 17.24
N GLY A 51 -13.22 22.42 18.10
CA GLY A 51 -14.04 21.55 18.93
C GLY A 51 -14.60 22.30 20.13
N GLU A 52 -15.57 21.71 20.80
CA GLU A 52 -16.18 22.24 22.04
C GLU A 52 -15.14 22.38 23.17
N ASP A 53 -14.06 21.62 23.11
CA ASP A 53 -12.92 21.65 24.04
C ASP A 53 -11.82 22.65 23.64
N GLY A 54 -12.06 23.47 22.60
CA GLY A 54 -11.08 24.41 22.05
C GLY A 54 -9.97 23.76 21.22
N ARG A 55 -9.98 22.43 21.05
CA ARG A 55 -8.97 21.72 20.24
C ARG A 55 -9.40 21.66 18.78
N LYS A 56 -8.43 21.55 17.87
CA LYS A 56 -8.73 21.36 16.44
C LYS A 56 -9.31 19.96 16.22
N ARG A 57 -10.51 19.89 15.66
CA ARG A 57 -11.20 18.65 15.28
C ARG A 57 -11.20 18.51 13.77
N ALA A 58 -10.77 17.35 13.26
CA ALA A 58 -10.89 17.04 11.84
C ALA A 58 -12.37 16.97 11.44
N SER A 59 -12.79 17.83 10.52
CA SER A 59 -14.19 18.01 10.11
C SER A 59 -14.47 17.51 8.69
N GLY A 60 -13.45 17.11 7.95
CA GLY A 60 -13.59 16.63 6.59
C GLY A 60 -12.28 16.61 5.82
N VAL A 61 -12.39 16.44 4.51
CA VAL A 61 -11.27 16.46 3.57
C VAL A 61 -11.65 17.23 2.31
N ILE A 62 -10.62 17.76 1.64
CA ILE A 62 -10.72 18.28 0.29
C ILE A 62 -9.94 17.33 -0.62
N TYR A 63 -10.59 16.86 -1.68
CA TYR A 63 -9.94 16.09 -2.73
C TYR A 63 -10.18 16.72 -4.10
N VAL A 64 -9.30 16.42 -5.04
CA VAL A 64 -9.45 16.79 -6.45
C VAL A 64 -9.83 15.55 -7.24
N ARG A 65 -10.82 15.68 -8.11
CA ARG A 65 -11.23 14.65 -9.05
C ARG A 65 -11.61 15.30 -10.37
N ASP A 66 -11.00 14.81 -11.45
CA ASP A 66 -11.26 15.33 -12.80
C ASP A 66 -11.09 16.88 -12.84
N ASP A 67 -10.01 17.37 -12.21
CA ASP A 67 -9.65 18.80 -12.01
C ASP A 67 -10.65 19.65 -11.20
N VAL A 68 -11.69 19.02 -10.64
CA VAL A 68 -12.66 19.69 -9.77
C VAL A 68 -12.33 19.41 -8.31
N GLU A 69 -12.25 20.49 -7.54
CA GLU A 69 -12.13 20.43 -6.10
C GLU A 69 -13.47 20.08 -5.44
N VAL A 70 -13.46 19.06 -4.59
CA VAL A 70 -14.63 18.62 -3.83
C VAL A 70 -14.31 18.58 -2.34
N LYS A 71 -15.13 19.27 -1.55
CA LYS A 71 -15.06 19.26 -0.08
C LYS A 71 -16.10 18.30 0.49
N VAL A 72 -15.67 17.37 1.33
CA VAL A 72 -16.56 16.42 2.02
C VAL A 72 -16.40 16.56 3.52
N ARG A 73 -17.52 16.62 4.24
CA ARG A 73 -17.55 16.69 5.70
C ARG A 73 -17.61 15.30 6.33
N ALA A 74 -16.87 15.12 7.42
CA ALA A 74 -16.92 13.96 8.29
C ALA A 74 -17.64 14.33 9.59
N ARG A 75 -18.68 13.55 9.97
CA ARG A 75 -19.42 13.78 11.22
C ARG A 75 -18.69 13.27 12.47
N LYS A 76 -17.83 12.27 12.31
CA LYS A 76 -17.13 11.63 13.44
C LYS A 76 -15.63 11.77 13.27
N GLU A 77 -15.07 11.07 12.29
CA GLU A 77 -13.62 10.88 12.18
C GLU A 77 -13.15 10.95 10.72
N VAL A 78 -11.88 11.29 10.54
CA VAL A 78 -11.12 11.15 9.30
C VAL A 78 -9.98 10.19 9.59
N ILE A 79 -9.94 9.07 8.85
CA ILE A 79 -8.89 8.05 9.00
C ILE A 79 -7.96 8.15 7.79
N VAL A 80 -6.67 8.37 8.04
CA VAL A 80 -5.65 8.50 6.99
C VAL A 80 -4.99 7.15 6.74
N SER A 81 -5.17 6.63 5.52
CA SER A 81 -4.62 5.33 5.08
C SER A 81 -3.81 5.48 3.79
N GLY A 82 -3.02 6.55 3.67
CA GLY A 82 -2.19 6.86 2.49
C GLY A 82 -0.85 6.12 2.43
N GLY A 83 -0.64 5.10 3.27
CA GLY A 83 0.63 4.37 3.38
C GLY A 83 1.75 5.17 4.05
N ALA A 84 2.94 4.58 4.14
CA ALA A 84 4.10 5.16 4.84
C ALA A 84 4.62 6.46 4.20
N VAL A 85 4.31 6.71 2.92
CA VAL A 85 4.73 7.90 2.17
C VAL A 85 3.60 8.94 2.09
N GLY A 86 2.41 8.53 1.64
CA GLY A 86 1.30 9.46 1.41
C GLY A 86 0.65 9.98 2.68
N SER A 87 0.61 9.18 3.76
CA SER A 87 0.04 9.63 5.04
C SER A 87 0.81 10.81 5.66
N PRO A 88 2.14 10.74 5.90
CA PRO A 88 2.85 11.89 6.46
C PRO A 88 2.85 13.11 5.53
N GLN A 89 2.87 12.90 4.20
CA GLN A 89 2.72 14.00 3.24
C GLN A 89 1.39 14.73 3.42
N LEU A 90 0.26 14.00 3.43
CA LEU A 90 -1.07 14.59 3.62
C LEU A 90 -1.19 15.29 4.98
N LEU A 91 -0.65 14.70 6.04
CA LEU A 91 -0.64 15.32 7.37
C LEU A 91 0.11 16.66 7.35
N MET A 92 1.30 16.72 6.76
CA MET A 92 2.08 17.95 6.66
C MET A 92 1.38 19.00 5.79
N LEU A 93 0.84 18.61 4.63
CA LEU A 93 0.01 19.50 3.78
C LEU A 93 -1.22 20.05 4.51
N SER A 94 -1.69 19.33 5.54
CA SER A 94 -2.81 19.72 6.38
C SER A 94 -2.39 20.48 7.65
N GLY A 95 -1.11 20.83 7.79
CA GLY A 95 -0.58 21.57 8.93
C GLY A 95 -0.22 20.72 10.16
N ILE A 96 -0.11 19.39 10.03
CA ILE A 96 0.31 18.48 11.09
C ILE A 96 1.70 17.95 10.77
N GLY A 97 2.72 18.40 11.51
CA GLY A 97 4.10 17.98 11.28
C GLY A 97 5.13 18.88 11.97
N PRO A 98 6.42 18.76 11.65
CA PRO A 98 7.47 19.58 12.28
C PRO A 98 7.24 21.08 11.99
N LYS A 99 7.00 21.88 13.03
CA LYS A 99 6.58 23.29 12.90
C LYS A 99 7.50 24.15 12.02
N GLN A 100 8.81 23.97 12.11
CA GLN A 100 9.76 24.73 11.29
C GLN A 100 9.63 24.37 9.80
N HIS A 101 9.55 23.07 9.48
CA HIS A 101 9.35 22.62 8.10
C HIS A 101 8.03 23.13 7.51
N LEU A 102 6.94 23.08 8.30
CA LEU A 102 5.65 23.65 7.87
C LEU A 102 5.77 25.16 7.57
N LYS A 103 6.46 25.91 8.43
CA LYS A 103 6.71 27.34 8.24
C LYS A 103 7.53 27.61 6.98
N ASP A 104 8.58 26.84 6.73
CA ASP A 104 9.45 26.98 5.55
C ASP A 104 8.66 26.73 4.24
N MET A 105 7.65 25.86 4.30
CA MET A 105 6.74 25.57 3.19
C MET A 105 5.53 26.52 3.11
N GLY A 106 5.44 27.53 3.99
CA GLY A 106 4.31 28.48 4.03
C GLY A 106 2.98 27.87 4.50
N ILE A 107 3.01 26.75 5.22
CA ILE A 107 1.82 26.02 5.67
C ILE A 107 1.49 26.41 7.12
N PRO A 108 0.26 26.87 7.42
CA PRO A 108 -0.17 27.12 8.79
C PRO A 108 -0.12 25.87 9.66
N SER A 109 0.52 25.98 10.83
CA SER A 109 0.64 24.86 11.78
C SER A 109 -0.68 24.65 12.54
N VAL A 110 -1.26 23.46 12.39
CA VAL A 110 -2.38 22.93 13.20
C VAL A 110 -1.85 22.20 14.43
N ALA A 111 -0.81 21.37 14.27
CA ALA A 111 -0.15 20.65 15.35
C ALA A 111 1.34 20.42 15.06
N ASP A 112 2.20 20.77 16.01
CA ASP A 112 3.65 20.54 15.91
C ASP A 112 3.99 19.10 16.33
N LEU A 113 4.12 18.22 15.34
CA LEU A 113 4.45 16.81 15.54
C LEU A 113 5.73 16.46 14.76
N LYS A 114 6.87 16.57 15.45
CA LYS A 114 8.21 16.32 14.87
C LYS A 114 8.40 14.91 14.30
N GLY A 115 7.61 13.94 14.75
CA GLY A 115 7.69 12.55 14.27
C GLY A 115 7.04 12.31 12.91
N VAL A 116 6.21 13.23 12.41
CA VAL A 116 5.55 13.07 11.10
C VAL A 116 6.61 13.09 9.99
N GLY A 117 6.61 12.06 9.15
CA GLY A 117 7.58 11.89 8.06
C GLY A 117 8.95 11.37 8.50
N GLN A 118 9.16 11.10 9.79
CA GLN A 118 10.40 10.55 10.33
C GLN A 118 10.33 9.03 10.52
N ASN A 119 11.46 8.40 10.79
CA ASN A 119 11.57 6.98 11.10
C ASN A 119 11.01 6.06 9.98
N LEU A 120 11.21 6.45 8.71
CA LEU A 120 10.96 5.58 7.58
C LEU A 120 11.92 4.39 7.65
N LYS A 121 11.36 3.19 7.57
CA LYS A 121 12.10 1.94 7.50
C LYS A 121 11.63 1.17 6.29
N ASP A 122 12.58 0.60 5.56
CA ASP A 122 12.32 -0.28 4.44
C ASP A 122 13.38 -1.38 4.41
N HIS A 123 13.06 -2.50 3.77
CA HIS A 123 13.98 -3.61 3.59
C HIS A 123 14.78 -3.40 2.30
N VAL A 124 16.08 -3.16 2.44
CA VAL A 124 16.97 -2.98 1.30
C VAL A 124 17.02 -4.25 0.47
N TYR A 125 16.79 -4.13 -0.84
CA TYR A 125 16.83 -5.22 -1.80
C TYR A 125 18.12 -5.16 -2.62
N VAL A 126 18.84 -6.28 -2.69
CA VAL A 126 20.04 -6.43 -3.52
C VAL A 126 19.82 -7.63 -4.45
N PRO A 127 19.59 -7.42 -5.76
CA PRO A 127 19.41 -8.53 -6.69
C PRO A 127 20.74 -9.22 -6.96
N ALA A 128 20.71 -10.54 -7.01
CA ALA A 128 21.80 -11.37 -7.51
C ALA A 128 21.23 -12.30 -8.59
N THR A 129 21.85 -12.31 -9.76
CA THR A 129 21.44 -13.15 -10.89
C THR A 129 22.55 -14.14 -11.18
N ILE A 130 22.19 -15.40 -11.31
CA ILE A 130 23.12 -16.49 -11.64
C ILE A 130 22.69 -17.06 -12.99
N HIS A 131 23.65 -17.20 -13.91
CA HIS A 131 23.41 -17.87 -15.18
C HIS A 131 23.48 -19.38 -14.97
N ALA A 132 22.35 -20.06 -15.13
CA ALA A 132 22.26 -21.51 -15.05
C ALA A 132 22.19 -22.12 -16.45
N THR A 133 23.05 -23.09 -16.74
CA THR A 133 23.01 -23.92 -17.94
C THR A 133 22.24 -25.21 -17.66
N ASN A 134 21.56 -25.79 -18.66
CA ASN A 134 20.75 -27.02 -18.56
C ASN A 134 19.50 -26.92 -17.67
N LEU A 135 18.77 -25.80 -17.75
CA LEU A 135 17.43 -25.71 -17.16
C LEU A 135 16.41 -26.47 -18.03
N THR A 136 15.63 -27.36 -17.42
CA THR A 136 14.54 -28.10 -18.09
C THR A 136 13.33 -27.24 -18.42
N ASP A 137 13.10 -26.17 -17.65
CA ASP A 137 11.92 -25.31 -17.79
C ASP A 137 12.28 -23.85 -17.57
N GLY A 138 12.09 -23.05 -18.61
CA GLY A 138 11.94 -21.60 -18.53
C GLY A 138 10.63 -21.22 -19.20
N ILE A 139 10.05 -20.09 -18.82
CA ILE A 139 8.94 -19.50 -19.59
C ILE A 139 9.53 -19.09 -20.94
N SER A 140 9.46 -19.99 -21.93
CA SER A 140 9.86 -19.70 -23.30
C SER A 140 8.89 -18.67 -23.87
N VAL A 141 9.42 -17.49 -24.18
CA VAL A 141 8.65 -16.35 -24.72
C VAL A 141 8.52 -16.51 -26.24
N ASN A 142 8.02 -17.66 -26.71
CA ASN A 142 7.56 -17.84 -28.07
C ASN A 142 6.01 -17.69 -28.07
N ASP A 143 5.46 -17.13 -29.14
CA ASP A 143 4.03 -16.78 -29.24
C ASP A 143 3.10 -17.98 -28.97
N ASN A 144 3.49 -19.18 -29.43
CA ASN A 144 2.71 -20.40 -29.21
C ASN A 144 2.70 -20.89 -27.75
N THR A 145 3.80 -20.70 -27.00
CA THR A 145 3.86 -21.06 -25.58
C THR A 145 3.10 -20.02 -24.75
N LEU A 146 3.20 -18.73 -25.09
CA LEU A 146 2.43 -17.68 -24.44
C LEU A 146 0.91 -17.88 -24.60
N PHE A 147 0.44 -18.20 -25.80
CA PHE A 147 -0.99 -18.45 -26.03
C PHE A 147 -1.51 -19.65 -25.20
N LYS A 148 -0.77 -20.76 -25.20
CA LYS A 148 -1.12 -21.95 -24.40
C LYS A 148 -1.14 -21.64 -22.91
N THR A 149 -0.13 -20.94 -22.40
CA THR A 149 -0.05 -20.56 -20.99
C THR A 149 -1.16 -19.58 -20.60
N ALA A 150 -1.49 -18.61 -21.46
CA ALA A 150 -2.62 -17.71 -21.25
C ALA A 150 -3.95 -18.47 -21.20
N PHE A 151 -4.15 -19.41 -22.12
CA PHE A 151 -5.37 -20.22 -22.17
C PHE A 151 -5.50 -21.14 -20.95
N GLU A 152 -4.40 -21.78 -20.52
CA GLU A 152 -4.36 -22.58 -19.29
C GLU A 152 -4.72 -21.74 -18.06
N TYR A 153 -4.10 -20.56 -17.92
CA TYR A 153 -4.38 -19.64 -16.82
C TYR A 153 -5.84 -19.19 -16.81
N LEU A 154 -6.40 -18.80 -17.96
CA LEU A 154 -7.77 -18.33 -18.04
C LEU A 154 -8.80 -19.41 -17.71
N LEU A 155 -8.56 -20.66 -18.14
CA LEU A 155 -9.51 -21.75 -17.90
C LEU A 155 -9.37 -22.39 -16.52
N ARG A 156 -8.14 -22.53 -16.02
CA ARG A 156 -7.84 -23.34 -14.83
C ARG A 156 -7.25 -22.56 -13.67
N GLY A 157 -6.79 -21.32 -13.90
CA GLY A 157 -6.03 -20.57 -12.90
C GLY A 157 -4.69 -21.23 -12.56
N THR A 158 -4.17 -22.07 -13.46
CA THR A 158 -2.91 -22.80 -13.29
C THR A 158 -1.85 -22.31 -14.28
N GLY A 159 -0.65 -22.86 -14.15
CA GLY A 159 0.48 -22.55 -15.02
C GLY A 159 1.24 -21.28 -14.59
N PRO A 160 2.31 -20.93 -15.34
CA PRO A 160 3.25 -19.88 -14.97
C PRO A 160 2.65 -18.48 -14.71
N LEU A 161 1.50 -18.14 -15.30
CA LEU A 161 0.85 -16.84 -15.11
C LEU A 161 0.04 -16.74 -13.80
N GLY A 162 -0.28 -17.89 -13.17
CA GLY A 162 -0.98 -17.92 -11.88
C GLY A 162 -0.04 -17.77 -10.68
N TYR A 163 1.22 -17.47 -10.94
CA TYR A 163 2.32 -17.60 -9.99
C TYR A 163 3.12 -16.29 -9.87
N ALA A 164 3.49 -15.89 -8.65
CA ALA A 164 4.05 -14.55 -8.41
C ALA A 164 5.58 -14.42 -8.55
N GLY A 165 6.32 -15.51 -8.82
CA GLY A 165 7.75 -15.51 -9.13
C GLY A 165 8.69 -16.12 -8.08
N PRO A 166 8.70 -15.67 -6.81
CA PRO A 166 9.57 -16.26 -5.77
C PRO A 166 9.06 -17.61 -5.29
N GLU A 167 9.83 -18.69 -5.45
CA GLU A 167 9.41 -20.08 -5.12
C GLU A 167 9.76 -20.44 -3.69
N ALA A 168 10.98 -20.10 -3.30
CA ALA A 168 11.51 -20.31 -1.98
C ALA A 168 12.00 -18.98 -1.40
N GLN A 169 11.86 -18.85 -0.09
CA GLN A 169 12.42 -17.77 0.69
C GLN A 169 13.21 -18.36 1.84
N ALA A 170 14.32 -17.71 2.19
CA ALA A 170 15.11 -18.03 3.36
C ALA A 170 15.17 -16.81 4.27
N MET A 171 14.94 -17.02 5.57
CA MET A 171 15.24 -16.04 6.60
C MET A 171 16.48 -16.53 7.33
N ILE A 172 17.60 -15.82 7.15
CA ILE A 172 18.90 -16.21 7.70
C ILE A 172 19.36 -15.14 8.69
N ARG A 173 19.83 -15.57 9.86
CA ARG A 173 20.44 -14.67 10.84
C ARG A 173 21.92 -14.49 10.51
N SER A 174 22.35 -13.26 10.27
CA SER A 174 23.78 -12.95 10.11
C SER A 174 24.49 -12.88 11.47
N SER A 175 25.81 -13.01 11.46
CA SER A 175 26.65 -12.79 12.66
C SER A 175 26.51 -11.37 13.24
N HIS A 176 26.09 -10.40 12.42
CA HIS A 176 25.89 -9.00 12.79
C HIS A 176 24.50 -8.68 13.38
N ALA A 177 23.58 -9.65 13.41
CA ALA A 177 22.22 -9.42 13.90
C ALA A 177 22.19 -9.17 15.42
N LYS A 178 21.68 -8.01 15.83
CA LYS A 178 21.57 -7.62 17.26
C LYS A 178 20.48 -8.39 18.01
N THR A 179 19.42 -8.77 17.31
CA THR A 179 18.26 -9.48 17.86
C THR A 179 18.24 -10.95 17.41
N LYS A 180 17.48 -11.77 18.14
CA LYS A 180 17.22 -13.17 17.75
C LYS A 180 16.09 -13.29 16.72
N SER A 181 15.19 -12.31 16.69
CA SER A 181 14.05 -12.26 15.78
C SER A 181 14.38 -11.43 14.54
N PRO A 182 13.88 -11.81 13.35
CA PRO A 182 13.97 -10.95 12.18
C PRO A 182 13.20 -9.65 12.40
N ASP A 183 13.71 -8.55 11.84
CA ASP A 183 12.99 -7.30 11.75
C ASP A 183 11.88 -7.50 10.69
N ILE A 184 10.64 -7.65 11.13
CA ILE A 184 9.42 -7.68 10.32
C ILE A 184 8.44 -6.66 10.88
#